data_AF-A0A483K798-F1
#
_entry.id   AF-A0A483K798-F1
#
_cell.length_a   1.000
_cell.length_b   1.000
_cell.length_c   1.000
_cell.angle_alpha   90.00
_cell.angle_beta   90.00
_cell.angle_gamma   90.00
#
_symmetry.space_group_name_H-M   'P 1'
#
loop_
_entity.id
_entity.type
_entity.pdbx_description
1 polymer ?
#
loop_
_entity_poly.entity_id
_entity_poly.type
_entity_poly.pdbx_seq_one_letter_code
_entity_poly.pdbx_strand_id
1 'polypeptide(L)'
;MKSALISPLLAGLLLLTGCAQPAAQAGGGGGGTIDAINHTKWAINHFSINGQSGIDSIGPFQGGGGGCCFSVPARWTPGMTVRVDWETGVG
;
A
#
# COMPACT_ATOMS: atom_id res chain seq x y z
N MET A 1 48.24 0.26 -25.38
CA MET A 1 47.36 1.39 -24.98
C MET A 1 45.90 1.10 -25.34
N LYS A 2 45.29 0.08 -24.72
CA LYS A 2 43.85 -0.26 -24.92
C LYS A 2 43.18 -0.63 -23.60
N SER A 3 43.97 -1.13 -22.64
CA SER A 3 43.54 -1.57 -21.30
C SER A 3 43.28 -0.44 -20.30
N ALA A 4 43.81 0.77 -20.50
CA ALA A 4 43.70 1.88 -19.54
C ALA A 4 42.30 2.53 -19.47
N LEU A 5 41.48 2.38 -20.52
CA LEU A 5 40.13 2.96 -20.60
C LEU A 5 39.04 1.99 -20.09
N ILE A 6 39.37 0.72 -19.90
CA ILE A 6 38.40 -0.31 -19.48
C ILE A 6 38.08 -0.17 -17.99
N SER A 7 39.07 0.21 -17.18
CA SER A 7 38.95 0.35 -15.72
C SER A 7 37.96 1.45 -15.27
N PRO A 8 38.03 2.71 -15.78
CA PRO A 8 37.05 3.73 -15.39
C PRO A 8 35.65 3.45 -15.93
N LEU A 9 35.54 2.78 -17.08
CA LEU A 9 34.25 2.38 -17.65
C LEU A 9 33.55 1.35 -16.76
N LEU A 10 34.30 0.37 -16.26
CA LEU A 10 33.78 -0.67 -15.36
C LEU A 10 33.39 -0.08 -13.99
N ALA A 11 34.20 0.84 -13.46
CA ALA A 11 33.88 1.56 -12.23
C ALA A 11 32.61 2.44 -12.37
N GLY A 12 32.46 3.13 -13.50
CA GLY A 12 31.26 3.91 -13.81
C GLY A 12 30.00 3.04 -13.95
N LEU A 13 30.12 1.86 -14.56
CA LEU A 13 29.01 0.92 -14.72
C LEU A 13 28.52 0.36 -13.38
N LEU A 14 29.43 0.11 -12.43
CA LEU A 14 29.09 -0.37 -11.09
C LEU A 14 28.34 0.70 -10.27
N LEU A 15 28.71 1.98 -10.40
CA LEU A 15 28.05 3.09 -9.69
C LEU A 15 26.60 3.31 -10.14
N LEU A 16 26.23 2.94 -11.37
CA LEU A 16 24.85 3.03 -11.89
C LEU A 16 23.87 2.05 -11.22
N THR A 17 24.36 1.00 -10.54
CA THR A 17 23.50 0.02 -9.85
C THR A 17 23.10 0.44 -8.44
N GLY A 18 23.69 1.54 -7.90
CA GLY A 18 23.46 1.99 -6.53
C GLY A 18 22.11 2.67 -6.26
N CYS A 19 21.30 2.96 -7.29
CA CYS A 19 20.04 3.69 -7.13
C CYS A 19 18.79 2.78 -7.05
N ALA A 20 18.94 1.46 -7.13
CA ALA A 20 17.79 0.56 -7.06
C ALA A 20 17.35 0.37 -5.59
N GLN A 21 16.24 1.01 -5.22
CA GLN A 21 15.58 0.73 -3.94
C GLN A 21 14.95 -0.68 -4.02
N PRO A 22 15.17 -1.55 -3.02
CA PRO A 22 14.44 -2.81 -2.92
C PRO A 22 12.94 -2.55 -2.96
N ALA A 23 12.18 -3.38 -3.67
CA ALA A 23 10.73 -3.34 -3.61
C ALA A 23 10.29 -3.51 -2.14
N ALA A 24 9.21 -2.82 -1.75
CA ALA A 24 8.59 -3.08 -0.47
C ALA A 24 8.02 -4.51 -0.48
N GLN A 25 8.46 -5.32 0.48
CA GLN A 25 7.96 -6.67 0.70
C GLN A 25 6.86 -6.62 1.74
N ALA A 26 5.67 -7.10 1.40
CA ALA A 26 4.67 -7.44 2.38
C ALA A 26 4.91 -8.88 2.85
N GLY A 27 4.64 -9.16 4.13
CA GLY A 27 4.52 -10.53 4.61
C GLY A 27 3.31 -11.17 3.93
N GLY A 28 3.51 -11.76 2.76
CA GLY A 28 2.41 -12.36 1.98
C GLY A 28 1.64 -13.37 2.83
N GLY A 29 0.37 -13.07 3.08
CA GLY A 29 -0.52 -13.87 3.93
C GLY A 29 -1.57 -12.95 4.55
N GLY A 30 -2.85 -13.24 4.32
CA GLY A 30 -3.99 -12.41 4.72
C GLY A 30 -4.14 -12.26 6.22
N GLY A 31 -3.36 -11.35 6.81
CA GLY A 31 -3.36 -11.04 8.24
C GLY A 31 -3.40 -9.54 8.53
N GLY A 32 -3.51 -8.68 7.51
CA GLY A 32 -3.64 -7.24 7.70
C GLY A 32 -5.01 -6.87 8.28
N THR A 33 -5.02 -5.97 9.24
CA THR A 33 -6.26 -5.33 9.72
C THR A 33 -6.60 -4.15 8.83
N ILE A 34 -7.89 -4.00 8.52
CA ILE A 34 -8.46 -2.84 7.85
C ILE A 34 -8.88 -1.84 8.93
N ASP A 35 -8.16 -0.71 9.00
CA ASP A 35 -8.50 0.43 9.85
C ASP A 35 -8.76 1.67 9.00
N ALA A 36 -9.65 2.55 9.45
CA ALA A 36 -10.04 3.74 8.71
C ALA A 36 -10.37 4.92 9.65
N ILE A 37 -10.25 6.14 9.10
CA ILE A 37 -10.60 7.39 9.77
C ILE A 37 -11.56 8.17 8.87
N ASN A 38 -12.71 8.56 9.41
CA ASN A 38 -13.73 9.32 8.70
C ASN A 38 -13.47 10.82 8.86
N HIS A 39 -13.00 11.49 7.81
CA HIS A 39 -12.79 12.94 7.81
C HIS A 39 -14.02 13.75 7.35
N THR A 40 -15.21 13.14 7.36
CA THR A 40 -16.46 13.78 6.91
C THR A 40 -17.41 14.05 8.08
N LYS A 41 -18.43 14.87 7.81
CA LYS A 41 -19.50 15.18 8.77
C LYS A 41 -20.62 14.14 8.83
N TRP A 42 -20.59 13.12 7.97
CA TRP A 42 -21.59 12.06 7.90
C TRP A 42 -20.99 10.77 8.43
N ALA A 43 -21.81 9.87 8.95
CA ALA A 43 -21.34 8.53 9.26
C ALA A 43 -20.91 7.79 7.98
N ILE A 44 -19.97 6.87 8.09
CA ILE A 44 -19.75 5.81 7.11
C ILE A 44 -20.48 4.58 7.65
N ASN A 45 -21.59 4.21 7.03
CA ASN A 45 -22.42 3.08 7.50
C ASN A 45 -21.73 1.75 7.25
N HIS A 46 -21.08 1.63 6.10
CA HIS A 46 -20.30 0.46 5.73
C HIS A 46 -19.16 0.88 4.81
N PHE A 47 -18.07 0.12 4.84
CA PHE A 47 -17.00 0.22 3.86
C PHE A 47 -16.32 -1.14 3.63
N SER A 48 -15.67 -1.27 2.49
CA SER A 48 -14.89 -2.45 2.13
C SER A 48 -13.67 -2.08 1.29
N ILE A 49 -12.65 -2.93 1.35
CA ILE A 49 -11.45 -2.84 0.52
C ILE A 49 -11.38 -4.12 -0.32
N ASN A 50 -11.44 -3.98 -1.65
CA ASN A 50 -11.53 -5.10 -2.59
C ASN A 50 -12.65 -6.08 -2.23
N GLY A 51 -13.80 -5.56 -1.77
CA GLY A 51 -14.94 -6.36 -1.32
C GLY A 51 -14.80 -6.98 0.07
N GLN A 52 -13.65 -6.86 0.74
CA GLN A 52 -13.49 -7.30 2.11
C GLN A 52 -13.98 -6.23 3.09
N SER A 53 -14.92 -6.61 3.95
CA SER A 53 -15.56 -5.70 4.90
C SER A 53 -14.56 -5.10 5.91
N GLY A 54 -14.71 -3.81 6.18
CA GLY A 54 -14.06 -3.13 7.31
C GLY A 54 -14.70 -3.41 8.68
N ILE A 55 -15.79 -4.20 8.73
CA ILE A 55 -16.61 -4.57 9.90
C ILE A 55 -17.41 -3.42 10.53
N ASP A 56 -16.81 -2.24 10.69
CA ASP A 56 -17.36 -1.18 11.53
C ASP A 56 -18.07 -0.06 10.75
N SER A 57 -18.97 0.64 11.45
CA SER A 57 -19.52 1.93 11.02
C SER A 57 -18.73 3.06 11.69
N ILE A 58 -18.32 4.07 10.93
CA ILE A 58 -17.45 5.12 11.45
C ILE A 58 -18.21 6.45 11.56
N GLY A 59 -18.38 6.93 12.79
CA GLY A 59 -19.02 8.23 13.03
C GLY A 59 -18.21 9.42 12.48
N PRO A 60 -18.80 10.63 12.43
CA PRO A 60 -18.11 11.83 11.95
C PRO A 60 -16.81 12.08 12.72
N PHE A 61 -15.70 12.28 12.01
CA PHE A 61 -14.38 12.59 12.59
C PHE A 61 -13.81 11.52 13.54
N GLN A 62 -14.29 10.28 13.43
CA GLN A 62 -13.85 9.14 14.25
C GLN A 62 -12.98 8.16 13.46
N GLY A 63 -12.26 7.31 14.19
CA GLY A 63 -11.61 6.12 13.65
C GLY A 63 -12.47 4.88 13.90
N GLY A 64 -12.29 3.85 13.09
CA GLY A 64 -12.94 2.54 13.24
C GLY A 64 -12.31 1.52 12.31
N GLY A 65 -12.98 0.38 12.15
CA GLY A 65 -12.51 -0.72 11.32
C GLY A 65 -12.35 -2.00 12.13
N GLY A 66 -11.21 -2.68 11.98
CA GLY A 66 -10.94 -3.97 12.61
C GLY A 66 -11.21 -5.17 11.70
N GLY A 67 -11.58 -4.95 10.44
CA GLY A 67 -11.71 -6.02 9.43
C GLY A 67 -10.42 -6.82 9.31
N CYS A 68 -10.45 -8.11 9.67
CA CYS A 68 -9.23 -8.92 9.66
C CYS A 68 -8.85 -9.37 8.25
N CYS A 69 -7.63 -9.89 8.17
CA CYS A 69 -7.25 -10.87 7.18
C CYS A 69 -7.11 -10.32 5.74
N PHE A 70 -6.94 -9.00 5.61
CA PHE A 70 -6.72 -8.37 4.31
C PHE A 70 -5.37 -8.80 3.74
N SER A 71 -5.40 -9.24 2.48
CA SER A 71 -4.23 -9.72 1.76
C SER A 71 -3.79 -8.70 0.72
N VAL A 72 -2.50 -8.44 0.67
CA VAL A 72 -1.86 -7.70 -0.44
C VAL A 72 -0.82 -8.59 -1.12
N PRO A 73 -0.49 -8.35 -2.40
CA PRO A 73 0.60 -9.05 -3.05
C PRO A 73 1.92 -8.92 -2.26
N ALA A 74 2.72 -9.98 -2.25
CA ALA A 74 3.98 -10.01 -1.48
C ALA A 74 5.02 -9.00 -1.96
N ARG A 75 4.95 -8.56 -3.22
CA ARG A 75 5.84 -7.55 -3.79
C ARG A 75 5.02 -6.36 -4.25
N TRP A 76 5.40 -5.18 -3.78
CA TRP A 76 4.85 -3.93 -4.31
C TRP A 76 5.34 -3.68 -5.74
N THR A 77 4.44 -3.21 -6.60
CA THR A 77 4.80 -2.65 -7.91
C THR A 77 4.14 -1.29 -8.10
N PRO A 78 4.78 -0.36 -8.83
CA PRO A 78 4.15 0.91 -9.19
C PRO A 78 2.79 0.70 -9.85
N GLY A 79 1.79 1.49 -9.45
CA GLY A 79 0.43 1.43 -9.99
C GLY A 79 -0.50 0.41 -9.33
N MET A 80 -0.06 -0.33 -8.30
CA MET A 80 -0.99 -1.10 -7.47
C MET A 80 -2.04 -0.20 -6.82
N THR A 81 -3.29 -0.62 -6.85
CA THR A 81 -4.42 0.09 -6.25
C THR A 81 -5.31 -0.89 -5.50
N VAL A 82 -6.16 -0.35 -4.62
CA VAL A 82 -7.28 -1.08 -4.03
C VAL A 82 -8.57 -0.36 -4.41
N ARG A 83 -9.65 -1.12 -4.52
CA ARG A 83 -10.99 -0.57 -4.64
C ARG A 83 -11.56 -0.34 -3.25
N VAL A 84 -12.01 0.87 -2.97
CA VAL A 84 -12.73 1.21 -1.74
C VAL A 84 -14.18 1.48 -2.11
N ASP A 85 -15.09 0.66 -1.58
CA ASP A 85 -16.53 0.87 -1.69
C ASP A 85 -17.06 1.25 -0.29
N TRP A 86 -17.95 2.24 -0.22
CA TRP A 86 -18.48 2.72 1.05
C TRP A 86 -19.84 3.39 0.90
N GLU A 87 -20.58 3.51 2.00
CA GLU A 87 -21.86 4.21 2.07
C GLU A 87 -21.85 5.29 3.14
N THR A 88 -22.25 6.50 2.74
CA THR A 88 -22.58 7.60 3.66
C THR A 88 -23.89 7.31 4.39
N GLY A 89 -23.88 7.45 5.71
CA GLY A 89 -25.09 7.63 6.50
C GLY A 89 -25.63 9.06 6.44
N VAL A 90 -26.79 9.24 7.07
CA VAL A 90 -27.38 10.57 7.29
C VAL A 90 -26.75 11.15 8.57
N GLY A 91 -26.35 12.42 8.52
CA GLY A 91 -25.73 13.14 9.64
C GLY A 91 -26.70 14.09 10.31
#